data_AF-A0A5U1KNA9-F1
#
_entry.id   AF-A0A5U1KNA9-F1
#
_cell.length_a   1.000
_cell.length_b   1.000
_cell.length_c   1.000
_cell.angle_alpha   90.00
_cell.angle_beta   90.00
_cell.angle_gamma   90.00
#
_symmetry.space_group_name_H-M   'P 1'
#
loop_
_entity.id
_entity.type
_entity.pdbx_description
1 polymer ?
#
loop_
_entity_poly.entity_id
_entity_poly.type
_entity_poly.pdbx_seq_one_letter_code
_entity_poly.pdbx_strand_id
1 'polypeptide(L)'
;MALIVEINPDTRAEFLDPTFNKFPGLEQQLIDEFIYCKEHNATTDIFGNDAVFTFPPYAVDAQLARIHIKLPDEQPWPPRTPDRQKKSNTYLVYAQHLWNPDRYSILALVTPAHDLMSAANTQLISHFSACAEDFHNR
;
A
#
# COMPACT_ATOMS: atom_id res chain seq x y z
N MET A 1 -17.26 4.09 -13.00
CA MET A 1 -17.14 5.12 -11.95
C MET A 1 -15.66 5.39 -11.74
N ALA A 2 -15.28 6.60 -11.33
CA ALA A 2 -13.87 6.92 -11.07
C ALA A 2 -13.45 6.32 -9.73
N LEU A 3 -12.25 5.76 -9.65
CA LEU A 3 -11.70 5.26 -8.39
C LEU A 3 -11.41 6.43 -7.44
N ILE A 4 -11.71 6.24 -6.16
CA ILE A 4 -11.42 7.20 -5.10
C ILE A 4 -10.33 6.60 -4.23
N VAL A 5 -9.18 7.26 -4.20
CA VAL A 5 -8.04 6.88 -3.34
C VAL A 5 -7.84 7.99 -2.34
N GLU A 6 -7.87 7.63 -1.06
CA GLU A 6 -7.65 8.56 0.05
C GLU A 6 -6.47 8.12 0.91
N ILE A 7 -5.71 9.11 1.40
CA ILE A 7 -4.71 8.86 2.43
C ILE A 7 -5.44 8.72 3.77
N ASN A 8 -5.19 7.64 4.49
CA ASN A 8 -5.80 7.45 5.81
C ASN A 8 -5.26 8.52 6.78
N PRO A 9 -6.13 9.37 7.36
CA PRO A 9 -5.70 10.46 8.22
C PRO A 9 -5.08 9.97 9.54
N ASP A 10 -5.49 8.80 10.02
CA ASP A 10 -5.09 8.26 11.32
C ASP A 10 -3.65 7.75 11.32
N THR A 11 -3.19 7.23 10.17
CA THR A 11 -1.84 6.68 10.01
C THR A 11 -0.89 7.62 9.25
N ARG A 12 -1.41 8.68 8.64
CA ARG A 12 -0.64 9.62 7.80
C ARG A 12 0.60 10.18 8.48
N ALA A 13 0.43 10.76 9.67
CA ALA A 13 1.49 11.49 10.35
C ALA A 13 2.69 10.61 10.70
N GLU A 14 2.44 9.36 11.05
CA GLU A 14 3.47 8.43 11.50
C GLU A 14 4.08 7.62 10.34
N PHE A 15 3.26 7.16 9.39
CA PHE A 15 3.67 6.17 8.41
C PHE A 15 3.79 6.69 6.97
N LEU A 16 3.39 7.93 6.70
CA LEU A 16 3.42 8.49 5.34
C LEU A 16 4.20 9.80 5.28
N ASP A 17 3.94 10.73 6.20
CA ASP A 17 4.58 12.04 6.23
C ASP A 17 6.12 11.98 6.28
N PRO A 18 6.78 11.06 7.01
CA PRO A 18 8.25 10.97 6.96
C PRO A 18 8.79 10.72 5.55
N THR A 19 8.09 9.91 4.75
CA THR A 19 8.48 9.60 3.38
C THR A 19 8.11 10.72 2.42
N PHE A 20 6.93 11.32 2.57
CA PHE A 20 6.49 12.46 1.74
C PHE A 20 7.34 13.72 1.96
N ASN A 21 7.78 13.96 3.20
CA ASN A 21 8.69 15.05 3.51
C ASN A 21 10.08 14.84 2.88
N LYS A 22 10.52 13.59 2.75
CA LYS A 22 11.78 13.24 2.07
C LYS A 22 11.67 13.37 0.55
N PHE A 23 10.49 13.05 -0.02
CA PHE A 23 10.24 13.10 -1.46
C PHE A 23 9.02 13.97 -1.79
N PRO A 24 9.20 15.29 -1.92
CA PRO A 24 8.12 16.20 -2.27
C PRO A 24 7.48 15.79 -3.61
N GLY A 25 6.15 15.65 -3.63
CA GLY A 25 5.38 15.23 -4.82
C GLY A 25 5.09 13.73 -4.90
N LEU A 26 5.74 12.90 -4.07
CA LEU A 26 5.49 11.45 -4.05
C LEU A 26 4.05 11.11 -3.66
N GLU A 27 3.42 11.88 -2.77
CA GLU A 27 2.02 11.66 -2.37
C GLU A 27 1.07 11.69 -3.57
N GLN A 28 1.12 12.75 -4.37
CA GLN A 28 0.27 12.89 -5.55
C GLN A 28 0.62 11.83 -6.61
N GLN A 29 1.91 11.59 -6.83
CA GLN A 29 2.36 10.56 -7.76
C GLN A 29 1.84 9.18 -7.38
N LEU A 30 1.90 8.80 -6.10
CA LEU A 30 1.39 7.52 -5.61
C LEU A 30 -0.11 7.39 -5.85
N ILE A 31 -0.88 8.44 -5.59
CA ILE A 31 -2.34 8.43 -5.81
C ILE A 31 -2.65 8.27 -7.30
N ASP A 32 -2.04 9.08 -8.16
CA ASP A 32 -2.29 9.07 -9.60
C ASP A 32 -1.89 7.73 -10.23
N GLU A 33 -0.71 7.22 -9.88
CA GLU A 33 -0.25 5.92 -10.36
C GLU A 33 -1.11 4.78 -9.82
N PHE A 34 -1.57 4.86 -8.56
CA PHE A 34 -2.41 3.82 -7.97
C PHE A 34 -3.75 3.74 -8.71
N ILE A 35 -4.39 4.89 -8.97
CA ILE A 35 -5.62 4.96 -9.76
C ILE A 35 -5.37 4.37 -11.15
N TYR A 36 -4.32 4.81 -11.83
CA TYR A 36 -3.97 4.31 -13.16
C TYR A 36 -3.81 2.79 -13.19
N CYS A 37 -3.05 2.23 -12.23
CA CYS A 37 -2.81 0.79 -12.11
C CYS A 37 -4.10 0.00 -11.91
N LYS A 38 -4.98 0.47 -11.01
CA LYS A 38 -6.24 -0.21 -10.71
C LYS A 38 -7.25 -0.11 -11.85
N GLU A 39 -7.32 1.00 -12.56
CA GLU A 39 -8.21 1.17 -13.71
C GLU A 39 -7.77 0.35 -14.94
N HIS A 40 -6.46 0.31 -15.21
CA HIS A 40 -5.94 -0.32 -16.43
C HIS A 40 -5.49 -1.77 -16.22
N ASN A 41 -5.57 -2.28 -14.98
CA ASN A 41 -5.00 -3.55 -14.58
C ASN A 41 -3.53 -3.68 -15.03
N ALA A 42 -2.78 -2.60 -14.82
CA ALA A 42 -1.39 -2.43 -15.26
C ALA A 42 -0.49 -2.12 -14.06
N THR A 43 0.82 -2.26 -14.22
CA THR A 43 1.81 -1.84 -13.23
C THR A 43 2.64 -0.69 -13.76
N THR A 44 2.99 0.26 -12.91
CA THR A 44 3.94 1.32 -13.23
C THR A 44 5.36 0.95 -12.82
N ASP A 45 6.29 1.89 -13.01
CA ASP A 45 7.69 1.71 -12.66
C ASP A 45 7.94 1.78 -11.13
N ILE A 46 7.08 2.45 -10.37
CA ILE A 46 7.22 2.51 -8.91
C ILE A 46 6.62 1.27 -8.23
N PHE A 47 5.58 0.68 -8.84
CA PHE A 47 4.87 -0.45 -8.27
C PHE A 47 5.42 -1.80 -8.73
N GLY A 48 5.55 -2.69 -7.76
CA GLY A 48 5.95 -4.07 -7.93
C GLY A 48 4.80 -5.03 -7.68
N ASN A 49 5.09 -6.11 -6.98
CA ASN A 49 4.10 -7.14 -6.68
C ASN A 49 2.98 -6.60 -5.78
N ASP A 50 1.75 -6.61 -6.31
CA ASP A 50 0.52 -6.32 -5.58
C ASP A 50 -0.09 -7.62 -5.06
N ALA A 51 -0.30 -7.69 -3.74
CA ALA A 51 -0.82 -8.86 -3.08
C ALA A 51 -1.63 -8.50 -1.82
N VAL A 52 -2.77 -9.18 -1.66
CA VAL A 52 -3.53 -9.14 -0.41
C VAL A 52 -2.78 -9.86 0.71
N PHE A 53 -2.96 -9.42 1.95
CA PHE A 53 -2.54 -10.21 3.10
C PHE A 53 -3.40 -11.46 3.19
N THR A 54 -2.75 -12.61 3.34
CA THR A 54 -3.41 -13.92 3.55
C THR A 54 -3.28 -14.40 4.99
N PHE A 55 -2.50 -13.68 5.79
CA PHE A 55 -2.27 -13.93 7.20
C PHE A 55 -1.78 -12.62 7.85
N PRO A 56 -2.19 -12.32 9.10
CA PRO A 56 -3.14 -13.06 9.95
C PRO A 56 -4.62 -12.93 9.54
N PRO A 57 -5.55 -13.73 10.10
CA PRO A 57 -6.96 -13.73 9.67
C PRO A 57 -7.63 -12.36 9.69
N TYR A 58 -7.38 -11.55 10.73
CA TYR A 58 -7.93 -10.18 10.82
C TYR A 58 -7.48 -9.27 9.66
N ALA A 59 -6.29 -9.50 9.09
CA ALA A 59 -5.83 -8.72 7.93
C ALA A 59 -6.58 -9.10 6.66
N VAL A 60 -6.98 -10.38 6.55
CA VAL A 60 -7.82 -10.88 5.45
C VAL A 60 -9.22 -10.29 5.57
N ASP A 61 -9.80 -10.35 6.78
CA ASP A 61 -11.15 -9.84 7.07
C ASP A 61 -11.24 -8.33 6.82
N ALA A 62 -10.19 -7.59 7.17
CA ALA A 62 -10.08 -6.15 6.95
C ALA A 62 -9.73 -5.75 5.50
N GLN A 63 -9.67 -6.69 4.55
CA GLN A 63 -9.26 -6.43 3.14
C GLN A 63 -7.92 -5.69 3.02
N LEU A 64 -6.98 -6.03 3.91
CA LEU A 64 -5.66 -5.42 3.90
C LEU A 64 -4.83 -5.98 2.74
N ALA A 65 -4.17 -5.09 2.02
CA ALA A 65 -3.30 -5.43 0.92
C ALA A 65 -1.99 -4.65 0.97
N ARG A 66 -1.01 -5.13 0.21
CA ARG A 66 0.30 -4.52 0.08
C ARG A 66 0.75 -4.52 -1.37
N ILE A 67 1.43 -3.46 -1.74
CA ILE A 67 2.20 -3.37 -2.98
C ILE A 67 3.65 -3.16 -2.61
N HIS A 68 4.55 -3.97 -3.18
CA HIS A 68 5.97 -3.65 -3.11
C HIS A 68 6.23 -2.39 -3.92
N ILE A 69 6.88 -1.38 -3.34
CA ILE A 69 7.18 -0.14 -4.06
C ILE A 69 8.67 0.16 -4.08
N LYS A 70 9.12 0.90 -5.08
CA LYS A 70 10.45 1.50 -5.13
C LYS A 70 10.37 2.98 -4.83
N LEU A 71 11.14 3.44 -3.85
CA LEU A 71 11.26 4.86 -3.55
C LEU A 71 12.14 5.56 -4.61
N PRO A 72 12.02 6.88 -4.80
CA PRO A 72 12.77 7.61 -5.82
C PRO A 72 14.31 7.54 -5.69
N ASP A 73 14.82 7.22 -4.50
CA ASP A 73 16.25 7.03 -4.25
C ASP A 73 16.74 5.59 -4.49
N GLU A 74 15.84 4.66 -4.81
CA GLU A 74 16.18 3.28 -5.11
C GLU A 74 16.37 3.04 -6.62
N GLN A 75 17.15 2.00 -6.95
CA GLN A 75 17.28 1.58 -8.34
C GLN A 75 15.95 1.08 -8.90
N PRO A 76 15.61 1.43 -10.14
CA PRO A 76 14.39 0.97 -10.80
C PRO A 76 14.41 -0.56 -10.99
N TRP A 77 13.23 -1.13 -11.22
CA TRP A 77 13.12 -2.54 -11.53
C TRP A 77 13.91 -2.90 -12.80
N PRO A 78 14.59 -4.06 -12.85
CA PRO A 78 15.22 -4.50 -14.07
C PRO A 78 14.19 -4.63 -15.20
N PRO A 79 14.53 -4.24 -16.44
CA PRO A 79 13.60 -4.29 -17.55
C PRO A 79 13.12 -5.73 -17.79
N ARG A 80 11.85 -5.89 -18.15
CA ARG A 80 11.17 -7.19 -18.39
C ARG A 80 11.03 -8.08 -17.14
N THR A 81 11.24 -7.56 -15.93
CA THR A 81 10.92 -8.29 -14.71
C THR A 81 9.41 -8.43 -14.57
N PRO A 82 8.86 -9.66 -14.43
CA PRO A 82 7.44 -9.85 -14.16
C PRO A 82 7.05 -9.22 -12.82
N ASP A 83 5.85 -8.67 -12.72
CA ASP A 83 5.43 -7.90 -11.53
C ASP A 83 5.46 -8.72 -10.25
N ARG A 84 5.11 -10.00 -10.31
CA ARG A 84 5.21 -10.95 -9.18
C ARG A 84 6.64 -11.12 -8.64
N GLN A 85 7.65 -10.81 -9.45
CA GLN A 85 9.06 -10.87 -9.07
C GLN A 85 9.62 -9.51 -8.62
N LYS A 86 8.90 -8.41 -8.87
CA LYS A 86 9.25 -7.08 -8.37
C LYS A 86 8.99 -6.99 -6.86
N LYS A 87 9.99 -7.39 -6.07
CA LYS A 87 9.95 -7.37 -4.60
C LYS A 87 10.98 -6.37 -4.07
N SER A 88 10.52 -5.43 -3.26
CA SER A 88 11.33 -4.46 -2.51
C SER A 88 11.10 -4.61 -1.00
N ASN A 89 11.94 -3.96 -0.19
CA ASN A 89 11.77 -3.93 1.26
C ASN A 89 10.89 -2.77 1.75
N THR A 90 10.10 -2.18 0.83
CA THR A 90 9.16 -1.10 1.12
C THR A 90 7.78 -1.53 0.68
N TYR A 91 6.82 -1.55 1.60
CA TYR A 91 5.42 -1.84 1.28
C TYR A 91 4.59 -0.57 1.33
N LEU A 92 3.82 -0.35 0.27
CA LEU A 92 2.62 0.46 0.33
C LEU A 92 1.49 -0.41 0.84
N VAL A 93 1.04 -0.15 2.06
CA VAL A 93 -0.09 -0.84 2.69
C VAL A 93 -1.35 -0.05 2.39
N TYR A 94 -2.39 -0.75 1.92
CA TYR A 94 -3.67 -0.15 1.59
C TYR A 94 -4.82 -1.11 1.92
N ALA A 95 -6.04 -0.58 1.99
CA ALA A 95 -7.26 -1.36 2.13
C ALA A 95 -8.29 -0.94 1.08
N GLN A 96 -9.04 -1.91 0.55
CA GLN A 96 -10.17 -1.67 -0.34
C GLN A 96 -11.48 -1.72 0.45
N HIS A 97 -12.37 -0.75 0.25
CA HIS A 97 -13.60 -0.65 1.05
C HIS A 97 -14.57 -1.81 0.76
N LEU A 98 -15.07 -2.46 1.80
CA LEU A 98 -15.93 -3.66 1.68
C LEU A 98 -17.22 -3.41 0.90
N TRP A 99 -17.89 -2.28 1.16
CA TRP A 99 -19.20 -1.97 0.55
C TRP A 99 -19.10 -1.09 -0.70
N ASN A 100 -17.90 -0.62 -1.03
CA ASN A 100 -17.69 0.31 -2.15
C ASN A 100 -16.35 -0.01 -2.83
N PRO A 101 -16.33 -0.94 -3.80
CA PRO A 101 -15.10 -1.44 -4.38
C PRO A 101 -14.29 -0.37 -5.14
N ASP A 102 -14.90 0.78 -5.44
CA ASP A 102 -14.23 1.90 -6.09
C ASP A 102 -13.43 2.77 -5.08
N ARG A 103 -13.55 2.53 -3.77
CA ARG A 103 -12.83 3.27 -2.72
C ARG A 103 -11.65 2.49 -2.15
N TYR A 104 -10.52 3.16 -2.05
CA TYR A 104 -9.29 2.64 -1.47
C TYR A 104 -8.71 3.62 -0.44
N SER A 105 -8.18 3.09 0.65
CA SER A 105 -7.47 3.86 1.66
C SER A 105 -6.01 3.44 1.70
N ILE A 106 -5.09 4.38 1.46
CA ILE A 106 -3.65 4.16 1.64
C ILE A 106 -3.33 4.38 3.10
N LEU A 107 -2.79 3.34 3.75
CA LEU A 107 -2.57 3.30 5.19
C LEU A 107 -1.13 3.67 5.53
N ALA A 108 -0.14 3.10 4.86
CA ALA A 108 1.25 3.25 5.30
C ALA A 108 2.27 3.00 4.20
N LEU A 109 3.44 3.62 4.37
CA LEU A 109 4.68 3.26 3.71
C LEU A 109 5.64 2.70 4.74
N VAL A 110 5.88 1.39 4.69
CA VAL A 110 6.68 0.70 5.70
C VAL A 110 8.01 0.28 5.11
N THR A 111 9.11 0.66 5.77
CA THR A 111 10.49 0.22 5.46
C THR A 111 11.25 0.03 6.79
N PRO A 112 11.93 -1.10 7.04
CA PRO A 112 11.97 -2.35 6.27
C PRO A 112 10.70 -3.19 6.48
N ALA A 113 9.94 -3.40 5.40
CA ALA A 113 8.64 -4.04 5.48
C ALA A 113 8.70 -5.55 5.77
N HIS A 114 9.71 -6.25 5.26
CA HIS A 114 9.84 -7.69 5.48
C HIS A 114 10.10 -8.05 6.95
N ASP A 115 10.71 -7.15 7.71
CA ASP A 115 11.02 -7.37 9.13
C ASP A 115 9.84 -6.93 10.01
N LEU A 116 9.24 -5.77 9.70
CA LEU A 116 8.19 -5.14 10.49
C LEU A 116 6.78 -5.70 10.21
N MET A 117 6.57 -6.33 9.06
CA MET A 117 5.30 -6.93 8.65
C MET A 117 5.47 -8.39 8.23
N SER A 118 6.07 -9.17 9.13
CA SER A 118 6.28 -10.61 8.96
C SER A 118 5.25 -11.44 9.71
N ALA A 119 5.17 -12.73 9.41
CA ALA A 119 4.33 -13.65 10.19
C ALA A 119 4.75 -13.75 11.67
N ALA A 120 6.01 -13.39 11.99
CA ALA A 120 6.52 -13.36 13.36
C ALA A 120 6.27 -12.03 14.07
N ASN A 121 6.10 -10.93 13.32
CA ASN A 121 5.82 -9.61 13.85
C ASN A 121 4.58 -9.01 13.17
N THR A 122 3.43 -9.23 13.80
CA THR A 122 2.13 -8.83 13.26
C THR A 122 1.58 -7.58 13.91
N GLN A 123 2.37 -6.85 14.72
CA GLN A 123 1.88 -5.68 15.46
C GLN A 123 1.40 -4.57 14.52
N LEU A 124 2.21 -4.22 13.51
CA LEU A 124 1.82 -3.24 12.49
C LEU A 124 0.65 -3.75 11.64
N ILE A 125 0.64 -5.05 11.30
CA ILE A 125 -0.46 -5.65 10.53
C ILE A 125 -1.77 -5.51 11.31
N SER A 126 -1.75 -5.79 12.63
CA SER A 126 -2.91 -5.62 13.50
C SER A 126 -3.37 -4.17 13.58
N HIS A 127 -2.44 -3.22 13.70
CA HIS A 127 -2.76 -1.80 13.76
C HIS A 127 -3.42 -1.33 12.45
N PHE A 128 -2.83 -1.65 11.30
CA PHE A 128 -3.40 -1.28 10.00
C PHE A 128 -4.72 -1.99 9.70
N SER A 129 -4.92 -3.20 10.22
CA SER A 129 -6.20 -3.90 10.09
C SER A 129 -7.31 -3.18 10.86
N ALA A 130 -7.03 -2.68 12.07
CA ALA A 130 -7.99 -1.86 12.81
C ALA A 130 -8.33 -0.56 12.07
N CYS A 131 -7.32 0.14 11.51
CA CYS A 131 -7.55 1.33 10.69
C CYS A 131 -8.37 1.03 9.42
N ALA A 132 -8.18 -0.14 8.82
CA ALA A 132 -8.95 -0.60 7.67
C ALA A 132 -10.41 -0.95 8.06
N GLU A 133 -10.63 -1.57 9.21
CA GLU A 133 -11.98 -1.80 9.75
C GLU A 133 -12.72 -0.49 10.01
N ASP A 134 -12.04 0.49 10.60
CA ASP A 134 -12.61 1.84 10.77
C ASP A 134 -12.97 2.47 9.44
N PHE A 135 -12.14 2.28 8.41
CA PHE A 135 -12.44 2.75 7.05
C PHE A 135 -13.68 2.08 6.45
N HIS A 136 -13.91 0.78 6.68
CA HIS A 136 -15.10 0.07 6.19
C HIS A 136 -16.40 0.54 6.85
N ASN A 137 -16.30 1.14 8.03
CA ASN A 137 -17.44 1.65 8.80
C ASN A 137 -17.78 3.12 8.48
N ARG A 138 -17.03 3.77 7.58
CA ARG A 138 -17.16 5.20 7.22
C ARG A 138 -17.97 5.45 5.94
#